data_AF-A0A0D0D8S8-F1
#
_entry.id   AF-A0A0D0D8S8-F1
#
_cell.length_a   1.000
_cell.length_b   1.000
_cell.length_c   1.000
_cell.angle_alpha   90.00
_cell.angle_beta   90.00
_cell.angle_gamma   90.00
#
_symmetry.space_group_name_H-M   'P 1'
#
loop_
_entity.id
_entity.type
_entity.pdbx_description
1 polymer ?
#
loop_
_entity_poly.entity_id
_entity_poly.type
_entity_poly.pdbx_seq_one_letter_code
_entity_poly.pdbx_strand_id
1 'polypeptide(L)' 'FPTLACISMDICTIPANSVPCECLFSAGAEIATDCHSQLGAENFEELQVMKHAWQ' A
#
# COMPACT_ATOMS: atom_id res chain seq x y z
N PHE A 1 17.58 -17.00 -20.88
CA PHE A 1 16.15 -16.97 -21.25
C PHE A 1 15.55 -15.64 -20.83
N PRO A 2 15.64 -14.59 -21.69
CA PRO A 2 15.19 -13.25 -21.33
C PRO A 2 13.69 -13.21 -20.99
N THR A 3 12.87 -13.93 -21.75
CA THR A 3 11.41 -14.01 -21.51
C THR A 3 11.07 -14.67 -20.18
N LEU A 4 11.73 -15.77 -19.81
CA LEU A 4 11.52 -16.43 -18.51
C LEU A 4 11.98 -15.55 -17.34
N ALA A 5 13.04 -14.76 -17.53
CA ALA A 5 13.50 -13.83 -16.51
C ALA A 5 12.48 -12.71 -16.26
N CYS A 6 11.88 -12.14 -17.31
CA CYS A 6 10.79 -11.16 -17.16
C CYS A 6 9.59 -11.75 -16.42
N ILE A 7 9.12 -12.93 -16.84
CA ILE A 7 7.99 -13.61 -16.19
C ILE A 7 8.30 -13.92 -14.72
N SER A 8 9.53 -14.35 -14.41
CA SER A 8 9.92 -14.63 -13.03
C SER A 8 9.93 -13.37 -12.18
N MET A 9 10.38 -12.22 -12.70
CA MET A 9 10.38 -10.97 -11.94
C MET A 9 8.95 -10.51 -11.63
N ASP A 10 8.03 -10.64 -12.59
CA ASP A 10 6.63 -10.28 -12.39
C ASP A 10 5.95 -11.21 -11.38
N ILE A 11 6.21 -12.52 -11.43
CA ILE A 11 5.60 -13.48 -10.49
C ILE A 11 6.21 -13.35 -9.09
N CYS A 12 7.53 -13.17 -8.98
CA CYS A 12 8.23 -13.07 -7.70
C CYS A 12 7.93 -11.78 -6.94
N THR A 13 7.45 -10.73 -7.61
CA THR A 13 7.09 -9.46 -6.97
C THR A 13 5.68 -9.46 -6.42
N ILE A 14 4.84 -10.43 -6.77
CA ILE A 14 3.50 -10.58 -6.21
C ILE A 14 3.64 -11.04 -4.75
N PRO A 15 3.17 -10.23 -3.78
CA PRO A 15 3.19 -10.63 -2.38
C PRO A 15 2.33 -11.89 -2.19
N ALA A 16 2.85 -12.88 -1.47
CA ALA A 16 2.11 -14.09 -1.14
C ALA A 16 1.06 -13.86 -0.02
N ASN A 17 1.05 -12.69 0.61
CA ASN A 17 0.21 -12.35 1.76
C ASN A 17 -0.41 -10.94 1.63
N SER A 18 -1.56 -10.73 2.28
CA SER A 18 -2.23 -9.42 2.42
C SER A 18 -1.62 -8.52 3.48
N VAL A 19 -0.73 -9.07 4.31
CA VAL A 19 -0.07 -8.41 5.45
C VAL A 19 0.61 -7.06 5.10
N PRO A 20 1.22 -6.85 3.92
CA PRO A 20 1.80 -5.56 3.55
C PRO A 20 0.74 -4.46 3.47
N CYS A 21 -0.45 -4.79 2.98
CA CYS A 21 -1.59 -3.87 2.96
C CYS A 21 -2.12 -3.63 4.37
N GLU A 22 -2.20 -4.66 5.21
CA GLU A 22 -2.66 -4.55 6.61
C GLU A 22 -1.76 -3.64 7.46
N CYS A 23 -0.44 -3.74 7.31
CA CYS A 23 0.51 -2.83 7.97
C CYS A 23 0.29 -1.37 7.52
N LEU A 24 0.01 -1.16 6.23
CA LEU A 24 -0.22 0.17 5.64
C LEU A 24 -1.53 0.78 6.16
N PHE A 25 -2.60 -0.01 6.22
CA PHE A 25 -3.89 0.40 6.80
C PHE A 25 -3.82 0.63 8.32
N SER A 26 -3.09 -0.21 9.05
CA SER A 26 -2.92 -0.06 10.50
C SER A 26 -2.17 1.23 10.86
N ALA A 27 -1.16 1.61 10.05
CA ALA A 27 -0.43 2.86 10.22
C ALA A 27 -1.29 4.12 9.93
N GLY A 28 -2.40 3.97 9.22
CA GLY A 28 -3.34 5.04 8.91
C GLY A 28 -4.57 5.10 9.83
N ALA A 29 -4.68 4.21 10.81
CA ALA A 29 -5.87 4.05 11.64
C ALA A 29 -6.25 5.33 12.41
N GLU A 30 -5.27 6.12 12.86
CA GLU A 30 -5.53 7.41 13.50
C GLU A 30 -6.29 8.35 12.54
N ILE A 31 -5.80 8.48 11.31
CA ILE A 31 -6.36 9.38 10.30
C ILE A 31 -7.67 8.83 9.68
N ALA A 32 -7.87 7.52 9.72
CA ALA A 32 -9.04 6.86 9.13
C ALA A 32 -10.23 6.75 10.11
N THR A 33 -9.96 6.64 11.43
CA THR A 33 -10.98 6.28 12.43
C THR A 33 -11.09 7.23 13.61
N ASP A 34 -10.12 8.13 13.86
CA ASP A 34 -10.24 9.09 14.96
C ASP A 34 -11.18 10.24 14.60
N CYS A 35 -12.25 10.42 15.38
CA CYS A 35 -13.32 11.38 15.11
C CYS A 35 -12.84 12.85 15.03
N HIS A 36 -11.65 13.17 15.54
CA HIS A 36 -11.06 14.51 15.50
C HIS A 36 -10.09 14.73 14.32
N SER A 37 -9.55 13.67 13.74
CA SER A 37 -8.55 13.73 12.67
C SER A 37 -8.94 12.94 11.42
N GLN A 38 -10.21 12.52 11.33
CA GLN A 38 -10.77 11.79 10.20
C GLN A 38 -10.63 12.57 8.89
N LEU A 39 -9.77 12.08 8.01
CA LEU A 39 -9.71 12.54 6.63
C LEU A 39 -10.75 11.76 5.80
N GLY A 40 -11.36 12.44 4.82
CA GLY A 40 -12.22 11.78 3.84
C GLY A 40 -11.45 10.70 3.08
N ALA A 41 -12.16 9.66 2.62
CA ALA A 41 -11.56 8.49 1.98
C ALA A 41 -10.62 8.86 0.80
N GLU A 42 -11.02 9.83 -0.03
CA GLU A 42 -10.22 10.30 -1.17
C GLU A 42 -8.87 10.89 -0.73
N ASN A 43 -8.88 11.79 0.27
CA ASN A 43 -7.66 12.42 0.76
C ASN A 43 -6.76 11.41 1.51
N PHE A 44 -7.36 10.44 2.19
CA PHE A 44 -6.61 9.36 2.85
C PHE A 44 -5.90 8.47 1.83
N GLU A 45 -6.58 8.07 0.76
CA GLU A 45 -5.99 7.27 -0.33
C GLU A 45 -4.84 8.02 -1.01
N GLU A 46 -5.03 9.29 -1.34
CA GLU A 46 -4.00 10.12 -1.97
C GLU A 46 -2.76 10.25 -1.08
N LEU A 47 -2.95 10.49 0.22
CA LEU A 47 -1.85 10.56 1.20
C LEU A 47 -1.10 9.24 1.33
N GLN A 48 -1.79 8.10 1.35
CA GLN A 48 -1.14 6.79 1.41
C GLN A 48 -0.34 6.48 0.13
N VAL A 49 -0.86 6.85 -1.05
CA VAL A 49 -0.14 6.70 -2.33
C VAL A 49 1.11 7.59 -2.37
N MET A 50 1.00 8.85 -1.97
CA MET A 50 2.15 9.78 -1.90
C MET A 50 3.21 9.29 -0.91
N LYS A 51 2.80 8.80 0.26
CA LYS A 51 3.71 8.24 1.27
C LYS A 51 4.47 7.03 0.72
N HIS A 52 3.80 6.10 0.05
CA HIS A 52 4.43 4.93 -0.55
C HIS A 52 5.37 5.30 -1.70
N ALA A 53 5.00 6.30 -2.52
CA ALA A 53 5.83 6.77 -3.64
C ALA A 53 7.08 7.56 -3.20
N TRP A 54 7.12 8.07 -1.97
CA TRP A 54 8.24 8.83 -1.41
C TRP A 54 9.30 7.94 -0.72
N GLN A 55 9.11 6.61 -0.66
CA GLN A 55 10.13 5.67 -0.16
C GLN A 55 11.29 5.50 -1.14
#